data_AF-A0AAV3R2R9-F1
#
_entry.id   AF-A0AAV3R2R9-F1
#
_cell.length_a   1.000
_cell.length_b   1.000
_cell.length_c   1.000
_cell.angle_alpha   90.00
_cell.angle_beta   90.00
_cell.angle_gamma   90.00
#
_symmetry.space_group_name_H-M   'P 1'
#
loop_
_entity.id
_entity.type
_entity.pdbx_description
1 polymer ?
#
loop_
_entity_poly.entity_id
_entity_poly.type
_entity_poly.pdbx_seq_one_letter_code
_entity_poly.pdbx_strand_id
1 'polypeptide(L)'
;MKHGRGAIQRPQYPQRYLLLSLIPLLKNSKELEDIKQMMKSLIPTTTSRRECKTKRPFTDRSDVVPLPGGFVLPQFTQFSGAGDPIKHLQGFLAKMTITSNNPDIYAKAFSNSLSDKALD
;
A
#
# COMPACT_ATOMS: atom_id res chain seq x y z
N MET A 1 -30.25 -53.82 -14.54
CA MET A 1 -30.35 -52.56 -15.33
C MET A 1 -29.01 -51.84 -15.24
N LYS A 2 -28.41 -51.52 -16.39
CA LYS A 2 -27.05 -50.97 -16.52
C LYS A 2 -27.05 -49.46 -16.30
N HIS A 3 -26.11 -48.92 -15.53
CA HIS A 3 -25.81 -47.48 -15.55
C HIS A 3 -24.30 -47.28 -15.66
N GLY A 4 -23.90 -46.63 -16.74
CA GLY A 4 -22.51 -46.43 -17.16
C GLY A 4 -21.81 -45.32 -16.38
N ARG A 5 -20.50 -45.49 -16.17
CA ARG A 5 -19.62 -44.45 -15.65
C ARG A 5 -19.13 -43.61 -16.82
N GLY A 6 -19.72 -42.43 -17.02
CA GLY A 6 -19.23 -41.42 -17.96
C GLY A 6 -17.95 -40.78 -17.42
N ALA A 7 -16.83 -40.97 -18.11
CA ALA A 7 -15.60 -40.23 -17.87
C ALA A 7 -15.74 -38.82 -18.44
N ILE A 8 -15.62 -37.79 -17.60
CA ILE A 8 -15.56 -36.39 -18.04
C ILE A 8 -14.17 -36.15 -18.63
N GLN A 9 -14.10 -36.04 -19.96
CA GLN A 9 -12.88 -35.66 -20.68
C GLN A 9 -12.64 -34.16 -20.46
N ARG A 10 -11.49 -33.78 -19.87
CA ARG A 10 -11.12 -32.38 -19.68
C ARG A 10 -11.01 -31.69 -21.05
N PRO A 11 -11.63 -30.50 -21.25
CA PRO A 11 -11.45 -29.76 -22.49
C PRO A 11 -10.02 -29.23 -22.58
N GLN A 12 -9.25 -29.75 -23.54
CA GLN A 12 -7.94 -29.20 -23.89
C GLN A 12 -8.15 -28.11 -24.93
N TYR A 13 -8.22 -26.86 -24.47
CA TYR A 13 -8.38 -25.71 -25.35
C TYR A 13 -7.08 -25.48 -26.14
N PRO A 14 -7.10 -25.48 -27.48
CA PRO A 14 -5.90 -25.27 -28.27
C PRO A 14 -5.45 -23.80 -28.20
N GLN A 15 -4.14 -23.60 -28.06
CA GLN A 15 -3.46 -22.29 -27.92
C GLN A 15 -3.85 -21.24 -28.98
N ARG A 16 -4.38 -21.68 -30.13
CA ARG A 16 -4.85 -20.80 -31.22
C ARG A 16 -5.99 -19.88 -30.80
N TYR A 17 -6.84 -20.29 -29.85
CA TYR A 17 -7.93 -19.44 -29.37
C TYR A 17 -7.45 -18.30 -28.46
N LEU A 18 -6.33 -18.48 -27.75
CA LEU A 18 -5.72 -17.41 -26.94
C LEU A 18 -5.08 -16.33 -27.83
N LEU A 19 -4.51 -16.72 -28.96
CA LEU A 19 -3.91 -15.76 -29.88
C LEU A 19 -4.98 -14.85 -30.53
N LEU A 20 -6.15 -15.40 -30.87
CA LEU A 20 -7.24 -14.65 -31.49
C LEU A 20 -7.88 -13.62 -30.54
N SER A 21 -7.90 -13.87 -29.22
CA SER A 21 -8.42 -12.91 -28.23
C SER A 21 -7.45 -11.76 -27.92
N LEU A 22 -6.16 -11.92 -28.23
CA LEU A 22 -5.13 -10.88 -28.05
C LEU A 22 -5.05 -9.88 -29.21
N ILE A 23 -5.53 -10.24 -30.40
CA ILE A 23 -5.45 -9.38 -31.60
C ILE A 23 -6.23 -8.06 -31.45
N PRO A 24 -7.45 -8.01 -30.87
CA PRO A 24 -8.16 -6.76 -30.61
C PRO A 24 -7.45 -5.88 -29.57
N LEU A 25 -6.84 -6.48 -28.55
CA LEU A 25 -6.09 -5.79 -27.49
C LEU A 25 -4.86 -5.04 -28.02
N LEU A 26 -4.20 -5.58 -29.05
CA LEU A 26 -3.07 -4.92 -29.70
C LEU A 26 -3.47 -3.78 -30.64
N LYS A 27 -4.74 -3.73 -31.08
CA LYS A 27 -5.27 -2.71 -32.00
C LYS A 27 -5.74 -1.43 -31.31
N ASN A 28 -5.89 -1.45 -29.99
CA ASN A 28 -6.35 -0.31 -29.17
C ASN A 28 -5.18 0.58 -28.68
N SER A 29 -4.09 0.68 -29.45
CA SER A 29 -2.90 1.46 -29.03
C SER A 29 -3.22 2.94 -28.86
N LYS A 30 -4.11 3.50 -29.68
CA LYS A 30 -4.52 4.91 -29.61
C LYS A 30 -5.17 5.24 -28.26
N GLU A 31 -6.04 4.36 -27.77
CA GLU A 31 -6.72 4.55 -26.48
C GLU A 31 -5.72 4.51 -25.32
N LEU A 32 -4.73 3.61 -25.40
CA LEU A 32 -3.67 3.53 -24.39
C LEU A 32 -2.75 4.77 -24.40
N GLU A 33 -2.43 5.30 -25.57
CA GLU A 33 -1.63 6.53 -25.69
C GLU A 33 -2.41 7.77 -25.23
N ASP A 34 -3.71 7.86 -25.52
CA ASP A 34 -4.56 8.95 -25.02
C ASP A 34 -4.71 8.91 -23.49
N ILE A 35 -4.80 7.71 -22.88
CA ILE A 35 -4.78 7.55 -21.42
C ILE A 35 -3.44 7.98 -20.83
N LYS A 36 -2.31 7.62 -21.45
CA LYS A 36 -0.97 8.07 -21.02
C LYS A 36 -0.82 9.60 -21.15
N GLN A 37 -1.35 10.19 -22.22
CA GLN A 37 -1.35 11.64 -22.46
C GLN A 37 -2.18 12.36 -21.39
N MET A 38 -3.37 11.85 -21.05
CA MET A 38 -4.23 12.40 -20.01
C MET A 38 -3.59 12.29 -18.62
N MET A 39 -2.93 11.17 -18.31
CA MET A 39 -2.19 11.04 -17.05
C MET A 39 -1.01 12.01 -16.98
N LYS A 40 -0.33 12.31 -18.09
CA LYS A 40 0.73 13.34 -18.14
C LYS A 40 0.23 14.77 -17.91
N SER A 41 -1.00 15.10 -18.33
CA SER A 41 -1.54 16.46 -18.16
C SER A 41 -2.12 16.71 -16.77
N LEU A 42 -2.55 15.66 -16.07
CA LEU A 42 -3.05 15.74 -14.69
C LEU A 42 -1.93 15.80 -13.64
N ILE A 43 -0.68 15.55 -14.01
CA ILE A 43 0.48 15.71 -13.13
C ILE A 43 1.11 17.07 -13.44
N PRO A 44 1.13 18.05 -12.51
CA PRO A 44 1.89 19.28 -12.70
C PRO A 44 3.38 18.95 -12.81
N THR A 45 3.92 18.94 -14.02
CA THR A 45 5.37 18.93 -14.26
C THR A 45 5.93 20.32 -13.99
N THR A 46 6.06 20.68 -12.72
CA THR A 46 6.94 21.78 -12.30
C THR A 46 8.11 21.19 -11.55
N THR A 47 9.11 20.76 -12.30
CA THR A 47 10.51 20.86 -11.86
C THR A 47 10.83 22.35 -11.76
N SER A 48 10.39 22.98 -10.67
CA SER A 48 10.94 24.23 -10.18
C SER A 48 11.58 23.91 -8.83
N ARG A 49 12.86 23.57 -8.92
CA ARG A 49 13.77 23.49 -7.78
C ARG A 49 13.99 24.92 -7.25
N ARG A 50 13.38 25.21 -6.10
CA ARG A 50 13.61 26.26 -5.08
C ARG A 50 12.23 26.47 -4.42
N GLU A 51 11.95 26.08 -3.18
CA GLU A 51 12.68 26.37 -1.95
C GLU A 51 12.53 25.24 -0.91
N CYS A 52 13.60 25.08 -0.14
CA CYS A 52 13.68 24.40 1.14
C CYS A 52 12.69 25.01 2.15
N LYS A 53 11.45 24.49 2.17
CA LYS A 53 10.60 24.42 3.37
C LYS A 53 9.82 23.12 3.25
N THR A 54 10.34 22.08 3.88
CA THR A 54 9.68 20.78 4.05
C THR A 54 8.32 20.99 4.70
N LYS A 55 7.27 21.16 3.88
CA LYS A 55 5.91 20.88 4.32
C LYS A 55 5.91 19.40 4.65
N ARG A 56 5.89 19.09 5.94
CA ARG A 56 5.98 17.72 6.45
C ARG A 56 4.95 16.86 5.69
N PRO A 57 5.33 15.67 5.20
CA PRO A 57 4.44 14.81 4.41
C PRO A 57 3.22 14.31 5.21
N PHE A 58 3.25 14.45 6.53
CA PHE A 58 2.09 14.32 7.40
C PHE A 58 1.45 15.70 7.58
N THR A 59 0.20 15.82 7.14
CA THR A 59 -0.58 17.05 7.24
C THR A 59 -0.68 17.53 8.69
N ASP A 60 -0.71 18.86 8.86
CA ASP A 60 -0.97 19.63 10.10
C ASP A 60 -2.08 19.02 11.00
N ARG A 61 -3.07 18.33 10.40
CA ARG A 61 -4.13 17.61 11.12
C ARG A 61 -3.64 16.57 12.13
N SER A 62 -2.60 15.80 11.80
CA SER A 62 -2.12 14.77 12.70
C SER A 62 -1.53 15.41 13.94
N ASP A 63 -0.77 16.51 13.84
CA ASP A 63 -0.25 17.22 15.01
C ASP A 63 -1.38 17.76 15.91
N VAL A 64 -2.53 18.13 15.34
CA VAL A 64 -3.66 18.75 16.05
C VAL A 64 -4.53 17.79 16.89
N VAL A 65 -4.53 16.47 16.64
CA VAL A 65 -5.38 15.53 17.43
C VAL A 65 -4.72 15.22 18.77
N PRO A 66 -5.12 15.81 19.91
CA PRO A 66 -4.54 15.44 21.20
C PRO A 66 -4.76 13.95 21.44
N LEU A 67 -3.77 13.29 22.05
CA LEU A 67 -3.99 11.95 22.59
C LEU A 67 -5.17 12.05 23.58
N PRO A 68 -6.15 11.13 23.53
CA PRO A 68 -7.28 11.19 24.44
C PRO A 68 -6.80 11.17 25.88
N GLY A 69 -7.48 11.91 26.76
CA GLY A 69 -7.12 11.98 28.18
C GLY A 69 -7.11 10.59 28.81
N GLY A 70 -5.99 10.23 29.45
CA GLY A 70 -5.79 8.90 30.04
C GLY A 70 -5.24 7.84 29.06
N PHE A 71 -4.89 8.22 27.83
CA PHE A 71 -4.21 7.31 26.90
C PHE A 71 -2.83 6.92 27.44
N VAL A 72 -2.67 5.64 27.75
CA VAL A 72 -1.39 5.05 28.12
C VAL A 72 -0.79 4.43 26.86
N LEU A 73 0.34 4.98 26.43
CA LEU A 73 1.07 4.44 25.30
C LEU A 73 1.60 3.02 25.65
N PRO A 74 1.40 2.01 24.80
CA PRO A 74 1.95 0.69 25.03
C PRO A 74 3.47 0.72 25.06
N GLN A 75 4.08 -0.18 25.83
CA GLN A 75 5.51 -0.42 25.68
C GLN A 75 5.79 -1.14 24.37
N PHE A 76 6.61 -0.52 23.52
CA PHE A 76 7.06 -1.08 22.25
C PHE A 76 8.46 -1.64 22.39
N THR A 77 8.74 -2.69 21.63
CA THR A 77 10.13 -3.02 21.30
C THR A 77 10.60 -1.98 20.29
N GLN A 78 11.67 -1.24 20.62
CA GLN A 78 12.19 -0.22 19.72
C GLN A 78 12.94 -0.84 18.55
N PHE A 79 12.76 -0.26 17.37
CA PHE A 79 13.48 -0.61 16.15
C PHE A 79 14.58 0.42 15.88
N SER A 80 15.83 -0.02 15.85
CA SER A 80 17.00 0.84 15.62
C SER A 80 17.38 0.98 14.15
N GLY A 81 16.63 0.34 13.25
CA GLY A 81 16.98 0.18 11.83
C GLY A 81 17.65 -1.16 11.53
N ALA A 82 18.00 -1.94 12.55
CA ALA A 82 18.52 -3.30 12.42
C ALA A 82 17.43 -4.34 12.72
N GLY A 83 17.45 -5.46 11.98
CA GLY A 83 16.49 -6.55 12.12
C GLY A 83 15.41 -6.55 11.04
N ASP A 84 14.28 -7.20 11.31
CA ASP A 84 13.19 -7.39 10.35
C ASP A 84 12.14 -6.28 10.50
N PRO A 85 12.06 -5.33 9.55
CA PRO A 85 11.12 -4.21 9.64
C PRO A 85 9.66 -4.64 9.54
N ILE A 86 9.37 -5.77 8.90
CA ILE A 86 8.00 -6.29 8.78
C ILE A 86 7.54 -6.85 10.12
N LYS A 87 8.40 -7.59 10.83
CA LYS A 87 8.10 -8.07 12.19
C LYS A 87 7.91 -6.91 13.16
N HIS A 88 8.73 -5.85 13.06
CA HIS A 88 8.54 -4.65 13.86
C HIS A 88 7.16 -4.03 13.64
N LEU A 89 6.80 -3.80 12.36
CA LEU A 89 5.51 -3.20 12.02
C LEU A 89 4.33 -4.05 12.49
N GLN A 90 4.40 -5.38 12.32
CA GLN A 90 3.37 -6.29 12.82
C GLN A 90 3.23 -6.21 14.35
N GLY A 91 4.34 -6.19 15.09
CA GLY A 91 4.32 -6.07 16.55
C GLY A 91 3.78 -4.72 17.03
N PHE A 92 4.14 -3.63 16.35
CA PHE A 92 3.60 -2.31 16.60
C PHE A 92 2.08 -2.27 16.39
N LEU A 93 1.60 -2.74 15.23
CA LEU A 93 0.18 -2.76 14.91
C LEU A 93 -0.61 -3.62 15.90
N ALA A 94 -0.11 -4.80 16.27
CA ALA A 94 -0.78 -5.68 17.23
C ALA A 94 -0.98 -5.03 18.61
N LYS A 95 -0.02 -4.21 19.07
CA LYS A 95 -0.16 -3.45 20.32
C LYS A 95 -1.12 -2.27 20.17
N MET A 96 -1.05 -1.57 19.05
CA MET A 96 -1.90 -0.40 18.81
C MET A 96 -3.36 -0.77 18.59
N THR A 97 -3.67 -1.91 17.94
CA THR A 97 -5.05 -2.38 17.74
C THR A 97 -5.77 -2.72 19.03
N ILE A 98 -5.05 -3.13 20.07
CA ILE A 98 -5.60 -3.35 21.42
C ILE A 98 -5.85 -2.01 22.12
N THR A 99 -5.03 -1.00 21.83
CA THR A 99 -5.01 0.27 22.59
C THR A 99 -5.96 1.31 22.00
N SER A 100 -6.13 1.33 20.67
CA SER A 100 -6.92 2.32 19.97
C SER A 100 -7.36 1.80 18.61
N ASN A 101 -8.52 2.26 18.14
CA ASN A 101 -8.99 2.04 16.77
C ASN A 101 -8.81 3.27 15.87
N ASN A 102 -8.09 4.29 16.34
CA ASN A 102 -7.86 5.54 15.60
C ASN A 102 -6.47 5.55 14.94
N PRO A 103 -6.35 5.53 13.61
CA PRO A 103 -5.07 5.53 12.91
C PRO A 103 -4.23 6.80 13.14
N ASP A 104 -4.83 7.94 13.49
CA ASP A 104 -4.08 9.16 13.83
C ASP A 104 -3.25 8.97 15.10
N ILE A 105 -3.76 8.20 16.06
CA ILE A 105 -3.02 7.84 17.27
C ILE A 105 -1.83 6.93 16.93
N TYR A 106 -1.95 6.10 15.89
CA TYR A 106 -0.89 5.20 15.45
C TYR A 106 0.26 6.00 14.83
N ALA A 107 -0.07 6.95 13.96
CA ALA A 107 0.92 7.85 13.37
C ALA A 107 1.70 8.62 14.45
N LYS A 108 1.01 9.11 15.50
CA LYS A 108 1.66 9.76 16.65
C LYS A 108 2.52 8.84 17.49
N ALA A 109 2.03 7.62 17.74
CA ALA A 109 2.70 6.64 18.57
C ALA A 109 3.94 6.04 17.89
N PHE A 110 3.96 5.99 16.56
CA PHE A 110 4.96 5.23 15.80
C PHE A 110 6.40 5.67 16.08
N SER A 111 6.67 6.97 16.24
CA SER A 111 8.02 7.46 16.57
C SER A 111 8.56 6.89 17.89
N ASN A 112 7.69 6.58 18.85
CA ASN A 112 8.09 5.95 20.13
C ASN A 112 8.50 4.49 19.97
N SER A 113 8.16 3.86 18.84
CA SER A 113 8.60 2.51 18.49
C SER A 113 9.96 2.49 17.77
N LEU A 114 10.56 3.64 17.51
CA LEU A 114 11.84 3.78 16.80
C LEU A 114 12.96 4.21 17.75
N SER A 115 14.20 3.96 17.35
CA SER A 115 15.42 4.33 18.06
C SER A 115 16.57 4.53 17.07
N ASP A 116 17.68 5.11 17.53
CA ASP A 116 18.93 5.27 16.77
C ASP A 116 18.71 5.74 15.32
N LYS A 117 19.31 5.03 14.35
CA LYS A 117 19.28 5.34 12.92
C LYS A 117 17.89 5.26 12.30
N ALA A 118 16.91 4.66 12.97
CA ALA A 118 15.53 4.63 12.47
C ALA A 118 14.74 5.87 12.89
N LEU A 119 15.25 6.67 13.83
CA LEU A 119 14.61 7.90 14.30
C LEU A 119 15.20 9.16 13.65
N ASP A 120 16.41 9.07 13.09
CA ASP A 120 17.15 10.14 12.37
C ASP A 120 16.61 10.36 10.95
#